data_AF-A0A5J5RKT7-F1
#
_entry.id   AF-A0A5J5RKT7-F1
#
_cell.length_a   1.000
_cell.length_b   1.000
_cell.length_c   1.000
_cell.angle_alpha   90.00
_cell.angle_beta   90.00
_cell.angle_gamma   90.00
#
_symmetry.space_group_name_H-M   'P 1'
#
loop_
_entity.id
_entity.type
_entity.pdbx_description
1 polymer ?
#
loop_
_entity_poly.entity_id
_entity_poly.type
_entity_poly.pdbx_seq_one_letter_code
_entity_poly.pdbx_strand_id
1 'polypeptide(L)'
;SSPVKVQVVPKSVSDRLLEKFLDVSEFNFDYEKSGIWSPPVRRSAFLSSLGRIFTEQDMLERLKRVMDRRRSKRYNFFFNFLNFFCRHFAAFEGDYWKCEDR
;
A
#
# COMPACT_ATOMS: atom_id res chain seq x y z
N SER A 1 9.37 9.67 1.47
CA SER A 1 8.65 9.30 2.70
C SER A 1 8.31 10.56 3.46
N SER A 2 7.04 10.73 3.83
CA SER A 2 6.67 11.77 4.80
C SER A 2 7.21 11.36 6.18
N PRO A 3 7.85 12.25 6.94
CA PRO A 3 8.27 11.95 8.30
C PRO A 3 7.03 11.70 9.16
N VAL A 4 7.02 10.58 9.88
CA VAL A 4 5.94 10.28 10.84
C VAL A 4 5.99 11.36 11.92
N LYS A 5 5.03 12.29 11.91
CA LYS A 5 4.84 13.28 12.99
C LYS A 5 4.24 12.55 14.18
N VAL A 6 5.10 11.97 15.03
CA VAL A 6 4.69 11.43 16.32
C VAL A 6 4.66 12.57 17.31
N GLN A 7 3.48 12.96 17.77
CA GLN A 7 3.33 13.91 18.87
C GLN A 7 3.33 13.14 20.19
N VAL A 8 4.29 13.44 21.06
CA VAL A 8 4.32 12.90 22.41
C VAL A 8 3.40 13.75 23.28
N VAL A 9 2.40 13.12 23.88
CA VAL A 9 1.46 13.76 24.81
C VAL A 9 1.72 13.29 26.24
N PRO A 10 1.46 14.12 27.26
CA PRO A 10 1.52 13.70 28.65
C PRO A 10 0.53 12.56 28.94
N LYS A 11 0.91 11.67 29.86
CA LYS A 11 0.09 10.50 30.23
C LYS A 11 -1.34 10.87 30.64
N SER A 12 -1.51 11.92 31.43
CA SER A 12 -2.84 12.39 31.87
C SER A 12 -3.76 12.79 30.72
N VAL A 13 -3.20 13.31 29.62
CA VAL A 13 -3.97 13.64 28.41
C VAL A 13 -4.37 12.36 27.67
N SER A 14 -3.46 11.39 27.59
CA SER A 14 -3.74 10.06 27.02
C SER A 14 -4.85 9.34 27.79
N ASP A 15 -4.76 9.30 29.12
CA ASP A 15 -5.70 8.58 29.99
C ASP A 15 -7.12 9.18 29.88
N ARG A 16 -7.25 10.51 29.83
CA ARG A 16 -8.55 11.19 29.62
C ARG A 16 -9.15 10.93 28.23
N LEU A 17 -8.32 10.78 27.20
CA LEU A 17 -8.79 10.45 25.86
C LEU A 17 -9.30 9.02 25.79
N LEU A 18 -8.57 8.08 26.42
CA LEU A 18 -9.02 6.69 26.52
C LEU A 18 -10.40 6.65 27.18
N GLU A 19 -10.58 7.27 28.35
CA GLU A 19 -11.86 7.32 29.07
C GLU A 19 -13.04 7.82 28.21
N LYS A 20 -12.83 8.87 27.41
CA LYS A 20 -13.88 9.48 26.58
C LYS A 20 -14.37 8.58 25.44
N PHE A 21 -13.51 7.70 24.94
CA PHE A 21 -13.78 6.86 23.78
C PHE A 21 -13.78 5.36 24.12
N LEU A 22 -14.00 5.02 25.41
CA LEU A 22 -14.20 3.63 25.83
C LEU A 22 -15.53 3.11 25.27
N ASP A 23 -15.43 2.12 24.38
CA ASP A 23 -16.56 1.38 23.80
C ASP A 23 -16.76 -0.01 24.45
N VAL A 24 -16.14 -0.21 25.63
CA VAL A 24 -16.17 -1.48 26.40
C VAL A 24 -17.60 -1.97 26.63
N SER A 25 -18.55 -1.05 26.85
CA SER A 25 -19.95 -1.40 27.11
C SER A 25 -20.71 -1.89 25.87
N GLU A 26 -20.37 -1.39 24.67
CA GLU A 26 -21.08 -1.72 23.43
C GLU A 26 -20.57 -3.04 22.83
N PHE A 27 -19.26 -3.30 22.95
CA PHE A 27 -18.62 -4.45 22.32
C PHE A 27 -18.06 -5.49 23.30
N ASN A 28 -18.20 -5.27 24.62
CA ASN A 28 -17.59 -6.08 25.68
C ASN A 28 -16.09 -6.34 25.44
N PHE A 29 -15.41 -5.32 24.92
CA PHE A 29 -14.03 -5.41 24.47
C PHE A 29 -13.06 -5.07 25.60
N ASP A 30 -12.21 -6.03 25.99
CA ASP A 30 -11.23 -5.86 27.07
C ASP A 30 -9.91 -5.30 26.51
N TYR A 31 -9.77 -3.97 26.57
CA TYR A 31 -8.58 -3.28 26.09
C TYR A 31 -7.28 -3.74 26.74
N GLU A 32 -7.32 -4.04 28.04
CA GLU A 32 -6.17 -4.50 28.82
C GLU A 32 -5.72 -5.89 28.38
N LYS A 33 -6.66 -6.77 27.97
CA LYS A 33 -6.34 -8.12 27.47
C LYS A 33 -6.08 -8.20 25.98
N SER A 34 -6.65 -7.27 25.20
CA SER A 34 -6.67 -7.37 23.74
C SER A 34 -5.30 -7.30 23.06
N GLY A 35 -4.30 -6.71 23.74
CA GLY A 35 -2.97 -6.50 23.19
C GLY A 35 -2.93 -5.58 21.97
N ILE A 36 -4.04 -4.91 21.59
CA ILE A 36 -4.10 -3.94 20.48
C ILE A 36 -3.09 -2.80 20.68
N TRP A 37 -2.88 -2.41 21.93
CA TRP A 37 -1.94 -1.36 22.32
C TRP A 37 -0.53 -1.87 22.63
N SER A 38 -0.26 -3.16 22.43
CA SER A 38 1.09 -3.69 22.59
C SER A 38 2.00 -2.99 21.57
N PRO A 39 3.20 -2.51 21.96
CA PRO A 39 4.13 -1.95 21.01
C PRO A 39 4.37 -2.96 19.89
N PRO A 40 4.56 -2.53 18.63
CA PRO A 40 4.74 -3.45 17.51
C PRO A 40 5.83 -4.47 17.80
N VAL A 41 5.42 -5.69 18.17
CA VAL A 41 6.35 -6.77 18.50
C VAL A 41 6.90 -7.30 17.19
N ARG A 42 8.24 -7.35 17.09
CA ARG A 42 8.90 -7.97 15.93
C ARG A 42 8.51 -9.45 15.89
N ARG A 43 7.78 -9.84 14.83
CA ARG A 43 7.47 -11.25 14.59
C ARG A 43 8.73 -11.97 14.13
N SER A 44 9.17 -12.98 14.88
CA SER A 44 10.33 -13.81 14.54
C SER A 44 9.99 -14.93 13.54
N ALA A 45 8.69 -15.21 13.36
CA ALA A 45 8.19 -16.25 12.48
C ALA A 45 6.98 -15.73 11.69
N PHE A 46 7.05 -15.84 10.37
CA PHE A 46 5.92 -15.54 9.49
C PHE A 46 5.35 -16.84 8.94
N LEU A 47 4.05 -17.08 9.12
CA LEU A 47 3.39 -18.25 8.58
C LEU A 47 2.90 -17.96 7.15
N SER A 48 3.23 -18.85 6.22
CA SER A 48 2.50 -18.92 4.96
C SER A 48 1.16 -19.63 5.15
N SER A 49 0.25 -19.46 4.19
CA SER A 49 -1.02 -20.21 4.13
C SER A 49 -0.84 -21.73 4.11
N LEU A 50 0.37 -22.23 3.86
CA LEU A 50 0.72 -23.65 3.89
C LEU A 50 1.38 -24.09 5.21
N GLY A 51 1.35 -23.26 6.26
CA GLY A 51 1.94 -23.58 7.57
C GLY A 51 3.47 -23.56 7.62
N ARG A 52 4.14 -23.25 6.51
CA ARG A 52 5.60 -23.07 6.48
C ARG A 52 5.99 -21.77 7.17
N ILE A 53 6.95 -21.86 8.11
CA ILE A 53 7.58 -20.73 8.79
C ILE A 53 8.59 -20.08 7.83
N PHE A 54 8.52 -18.76 7.71
CA PHE A 54 9.42 -17.93 6.91
C PHE A 54 10.32 -17.13 7.83
N THR A 55 11.59 -17.01 7.42
CA THR A 55 12.52 -16.05 8.01
C THR A 55 12.18 -14.63 7.54
N GLU A 56 12.74 -13.62 8.20
CA GLU A 56 12.54 -12.22 7.82
C GLU A 56 12.99 -11.95 6.38
N GLN A 57 14.11 -12.53 5.97
CA GLN A 57 14.68 -12.39 4.63
C GLN A 57 13.76 -12.97 3.55
N ASP A 58 13.24 -14.19 3.78
CA ASP A 58 12.33 -14.84 2.84
C ASP A 58 11.03 -14.03 2.65
N MET A 59 10.55 -13.40 3.73
CA MET A 59 9.36 -12.55 3.69
C MET A 59 9.62 -11.25 2.91
N LEU A 60 10.76 -10.60 3.13
CA LEU A 60 11.18 -9.40 2.40
C LEU A 60 11.34 -9.69 0.91
N GLU A 61 11.95 -10.82 0.55
CA GLU A 61 12.10 -11.22 -0.85
C GLU A 61 10.73 -11.44 -1.51
N ARG A 62 9.82 -12.13 -0.81
CA ARG A 62 8.46 -12.35 -1.28
C ARG A 62 7.70 -11.03 -1.47
N LEU A 63 7.83 -10.08 -0.55
CA LEU A 63 7.23 -8.76 -0.65
C LEU A 63 7.77 -8.01 -1.87
N LYS A 64 9.09 -8.03 -2.08
CA LYS A 64 9.74 -7.43 -3.24
C LYS A 64 9.20 -8.02 -4.54
N ARG A 65 9.11 -9.35 -4.65
CA ARG A 65 8.52 -10.02 -5.83
C ARG A 65 7.08 -9.59 -6.11
N VAL A 66 6.24 -9.47 -5.06
CA VAL A 66 4.85 -9.00 -5.21
C VAL A 66 4.79 -7.54 -5.67
N MET A 67 5.65 -6.68 -5.11
CA MET A 67 5.74 -5.28 -5.49
C MET A 67 6.24 -5.10 -6.94
N ASP A 68 7.28 -5.82 -7.32
CA ASP A 68 7.85 -5.77 -8.67
C ASP A 68 6.83 -6.24 -9.72
N ARG A 69 6.07 -7.29 -9.43
CA ARG A 69 4.95 -7.73 -10.31
C ARG A 69 3.90 -6.63 -10.48
N ARG A 70 3.55 -5.91 -9.41
CA ARG A 70 2.61 -4.77 -9.49
C ARG A 70 3.18 -3.60 -10.29
N ARG A 71 4.48 -3.30 -10.11
CA ARG A 71 5.18 -2.23 -10.84
C ARG A 71 5.27 -2.55 -12.34
N SER A 72 5.63 -3.78 -12.69
CA SER A 72 5.68 -4.27 -14.07
C SER A 72 4.30 -4.21 -14.74
N LYS A 73 3.24 -4.63 -14.04
CA LYS A 73 1.87 -4.51 -14.57
C LYS A 73 1.44 -3.07 -14.81
N ARG A 74 1.76 -2.14 -13.90
CA ARG A 74 1.50 -0.70 -14.10
C ARG A 74 2.27 -0.16 -15.29
N TYR A 75 3.56 -0.46 -15.38
CA TYR A 75 4.39 -0.06 -16.52
C TYR A 75 3.85 -0.58 -17.85
N ASN A 76 3.48 -1.86 -17.93
CA ASN A 76 2.88 -2.45 -19.12
C ASN A 76 1.53 -1.82 -19.46
N PHE A 77 0.72 -1.44 -18.47
CA PHE A 77 -0.52 -0.72 -18.72
C PHE A 77 -0.25 0.68 -19.31
N PHE A 78 0.67 1.44 -18.72
CA PHE A 78 1.06 2.75 -19.25
C PHE A 78 1.68 2.65 -20.66
N PHE A 79 2.53 1.65 -20.92
CA PHE A 79 3.11 1.43 -22.24
C PHE A 79 2.06 1.05 -23.28
N ASN A 80 1.12 0.17 -22.95
CA ASN A 80 0.04 -0.19 -23.89
C ASN A 80 -0.91 0.98 -24.13
N PHE A 81 -1.25 1.75 -23.09
CA PHE A 81 -2.09 2.94 -23.21
C PHE A 81 -1.43 4.01 -24.07
N LEU A 82 -0.14 4.29 -23.86
CA LEU A 82 0.62 5.24 -24.66
C LEU A 82 0.75 4.76 -26.12
N ASN A 83 1.03 3.48 -26.35
CA ASN A 83 1.06 2.92 -27.70
C ASN A 83 -0.29 3.01 -28.41
N PHE A 84 -1.40 2.77 -27.70
CA PHE A 84 -2.75 2.92 -28.25
C PHE A 84 -3.05 4.37 -28.64
N PHE A 85 -2.73 5.33 -27.77
CA PHE A 85 -2.91 6.75 -28.08
C PHE A 85 -2.00 7.23 -29.22
N CYS A 86 -0.73 6.83 -29.25
CA CYS A 86 0.17 7.14 -30.36
C CYS A 86 -0.35 6.57 -31.68
N ARG A 87 -0.84 5.32 -31.70
CA ARG A 87 -1.40 4.71 -32.92
C ARG A 87 -2.70 5.38 -33.36
N HIS A 88 -3.55 5.77 -32.42
CA HIS A 88 -4.81 6.43 -32.75
C HIS A 88 -4.59 7.88 -33.24
N PHE A 89 -3.64 8.60 -32.65
CA PHE A 89 -3.26 9.95 -33.07
C PHE A 89 -2.54 9.96 -34.42
N ALA A 90 -1.59 9.02 -34.64
CA ALA A 90 -0.90 8.88 -35.94
C ALA A 90 -1.84 8.45 -37.08
N ALA A 91 -2.96 7.79 -36.78
CA ALA A 91 -3.99 7.48 -37.78
C ALA A 91 -4.84 8.72 -38.17
N PHE A 92 -4.81 9.79 -37.37
CA PHE A 92 -5.55 11.02 -37.63
C PHE A 92 -4.72 12.06 -38.42
N GLU A 93 -3.38 11.96 -38.40
CA GLU A 93 -2.46 12.83 -39.16
C GLU A 93 -2.12 12.34 -40.58
N GLY A 94 -2.73 11.24 -41.04
CA GLY A 94 -2.42 10.62 -42.34
C GLY A 94 -2.92 11.35 -43.60
N ASP A 95 -3.79 12.36 -43.47
CA ASP A 95 -4.50 12.95 -44.63
C ASP A 95 -4.08 14.39 -44.99
N TYR A 96 -3.04 14.96 -44.37
CA TYR A 96 -2.68 16.39 -44.52
C TYR A 96 -1.50 16.71 -45.47
N TRP A 97 -1.04 15.75 -46.29
CA TRP A 97 0.06 15.98 -47.25
C TRP A 97 -0.33 15.68 -48.70
N LYS A 98 -1.50 16.18 -49.13
CA LYS A 98 -1.93 16.03 -50.53
C LYS A 98 -2.49 17.31 -51.14
N CYS A 99 -1.91 18.47 -50.82
CA CYS A 99 -2.30 19.74 -51.42
C CYS A 99 -1.11 20.69 -51.61
N GLU A 100 -0.05 20.32 -52.33
CA GLU A 100 0.80 21.32 -53.00
C GLU A 100 1.78 20.62 -53.95
N ASP A 101 1.32 20.40 -55.18
CA ASP A 101 2.17 20.33 -56.36
C ASP A 101 1.25 20.53 -57.57
N ARG A 102 1.05 21.79 -57.96
CA ARG A 102 0.54 22.20 -59.27
C ARG A 102 1.38 23.36 -59.79
#